data_AF-A0A7X8VBT2-F1
#
_entry.id   AF-A0A7X8VBT2-F1
#
_cell.length_a   1.000
_cell.length_b   1.000
_cell.length_c   1.000
_cell.angle_alpha   90.00
_cell.angle_beta   90.00
_cell.angle_gamma   90.00
#
_symmetry.space_group_name_H-M   'P 1'
#
loop_
_entity.id
_entity.type
_entity.pdbx_description
1 polymer ?
#
loop_
_entity_poly.entity_id
_entity_poly.type
_entity_poly.pdbx_seq_one_letter_code
_entity_poly.pdbx_strand_id
1 'polypeptide(L)'
;MSFKKNILFIGIVIMILMFTGCANKKAQEEKPQDSQNISEDTDKEVATELTKEQAVEIEKEFFKRVLDLEMNEDTYEIIDFHNKEDLINYVAEVADKKLAEDFVNSLYEEKNGKLYVIPRGGPAAIVEDAPFELNKLDEYTYELIQEEEDMLRGPYKLTIEYKYLDNTWKINSRKEEQRIVEENNIDENSEAADQEIKEIAQKVIYAISIKDGKAISEYVHPEKGVRFTPYTHVSLEEDVVFSKEEMKTFFENQNLYLWGYYDGSGEEIKLTPKDYYEKFIYSEDFINAPEIGYNKVLSFGNMLENQFEVYDDPMVVEYYFPGFNPEYEGMDWKSLRLVFEKYEGSYRLVGIIHNQWTI
;
A
#
# COMPACT_ATOMS: atom_id res chain seq x y z
N MET A 1 23.81 -70.75 -33.48
CA MET A 1 23.78 -71.73 -32.37
C MET A 1 22.42 -71.58 -31.67
N SER A 2 21.34 -72.15 -32.20
CA SER A 2 20.85 -73.54 -32.05
C SER A 2 20.60 -73.98 -30.60
N PHE A 3 19.33 -73.98 -30.19
CA PHE A 3 18.50 -75.16 -29.81
C PHE A 3 17.29 -74.65 -29.00
N LYS A 4 16.08 -74.46 -29.58
CA LYS A 4 14.99 -75.44 -29.83
C LYS A 4 14.59 -76.33 -28.65
N LYS A 5 13.32 -76.22 -28.21
CA LYS A 5 12.32 -77.29 -28.38
C LYS A 5 10.86 -76.83 -28.17
N ASN A 6 10.04 -77.16 -29.17
CA ASN A 6 8.58 -77.11 -29.25
C ASN A 6 7.96 -78.34 -28.56
N ILE A 7 6.61 -78.33 -28.40
CA ILE A 7 5.60 -79.30 -28.93
C ILE A 7 4.34 -79.27 -28.02
N LEU A 8 3.07 -79.48 -28.39
CA LEU A 8 2.21 -79.35 -29.59
C LEU A 8 0.88 -80.09 -29.22
N PHE A 9 -0.27 -79.50 -29.58
CA PHE A 9 -1.45 -80.15 -30.24
C PHE A 9 -2.72 -80.74 -29.54
N ILE A 10 -3.88 -80.23 -30.04
CA ILE A 10 -5.20 -80.80 -30.46
C ILE A 10 -6.24 -81.29 -29.43
N GLY A 11 -7.48 -80.79 -29.61
CA GLY A 11 -8.70 -81.58 -29.38
C GLY A 11 -10.02 -80.80 -29.39
N ILE A 12 -10.59 -80.51 -30.57
CA ILE A 12 -11.99 -80.05 -30.74
C ILE A 12 -12.92 -81.27 -30.86
N VAL A 13 -14.04 -81.31 -30.13
CA VAL A 13 -15.25 -82.09 -30.50
C VAL A 13 -16.51 -81.26 -30.18
N ILE A 14 -17.33 -81.08 -31.22
CA ILE A 14 -18.67 -80.48 -31.23
C ILE A 14 -19.69 -81.62 -31.35
N MET A 15 -20.81 -81.63 -30.58
CA MET A 15 -22.07 -82.23 -31.05
C MET A 15 -23.34 -81.80 -30.28
N ILE A 16 -24.04 -80.80 -30.84
CA ILE A 16 -25.46 -80.77 -31.30
C ILE A 16 -26.59 -81.34 -30.40
N LEU A 17 -27.42 -80.38 -29.91
CA LEU A 17 -28.90 -80.22 -29.95
C LEU A 17 -29.84 -81.44 -29.78
N MET A 18 -30.90 -81.27 -28.96
CA MET A 18 -32.29 -81.07 -29.44
C MET A 18 -33.27 -80.55 -28.38
N PHE A 19 -34.15 -79.70 -28.89
CA PHE A 19 -35.31 -78.96 -28.37
C PHE A 19 -36.36 -79.72 -27.52
N THR A 20 -37.05 -78.97 -26.66
CA THR A 20 -38.51 -78.69 -26.78
C THR A 20 -38.89 -77.54 -25.85
N GLY A 21 -39.66 -76.57 -26.36
CA GLY A 21 -40.12 -75.41 -25.62
C GLY A 21 -41.62 -75.45 -25.32
N CYS A 22 -42.04 -74.61 -24.37
CA CYS A 22 -43.27 -73.84 -24.44
C CYS A 22 -43.11 -72.57 -23.60
N ALA A 23 -43.67 -71.48 -24.12
CA ALA A 23 -43.51 -70.11 -23.66
C ALA A 23 -44.55 -69.71 -22.60
N ASN A 24 -44.19 -68.78 -21.70
CA ASN A 24 -44.95 -67.53 -21.59
C ASN A 24 -44.07 -66.40 -21.01
N LYS A 25 -44.33 -65.18 -21.50
CA LYS A 25 -43.50 -63.96 -21.44
C LYS A 25 -43.85 -63.05 -20.27
N LYS A 26 -42.79 -62.49 -19.65
CA LYS A 26 -42.45 -61.06 -19.37
C LYS A 26 -41.66 -61.02 -18.05
N ALA A 27 -40.32 -61.16 -18.08
CA ALA A 27 -39.29 -60.10 -18.24
C ALA A 27 -39.33 -59.10 -17.05
N GLN A 28 -38.28 -58.90 -16.24
CA GLN A 28 -36.85 -59.15 -16.43
C GLN A 28 -36.10 -59.25 -15.07
N GLU A 29 -35.29 -60.31 -14.95
CA GLU A 29 -34.01 -60.56 -14.24
C GLU A 29 -33.83 -60.31 -12.72
N GLU A 30 -33.68 -61.44 -12.00
CA GLU A 30 -32.99 -61.56 -10.70
C GLU A 30 -31.53 -62.05 -10.88
N LYS A 31 -30.59 -61.36 -10.20
CA LYS A 31 -29.42 -61.88 -9.39
C LYS A 31 -28.27 -62.64 -10.11
N PRO A 32 -27.10 -62.89 -9.47
CA PRO A 32 -26.50 -62.34 -8.24
C PRO A 32 -24.97 -61.99 -8.34
N GLN A 33 -24.49 -61.17 -7.39
CA GLN A 33 -23.10 -61.01 -6.90
C GLN A 33 -21.92 -61.39 -7.83
N ASP A 34 -21.22 -60.37 -8.36
CA ASP A 34 -19.78 -60.21 -8.14
C ASP A 34 -19.35 -58.75 -8.36
N SER A 35 -18.38 -58.31 -7.55
CA SER A 35 -17.49 -57.14 -7.71
C SER A 35 -18.05 -55.82 -8.28
N GLN A 36 -18.09 -54.75 -7.46
CA GLN A 36 -17.57 -53.44 -7.88
C GLN A 36 -17.46 -52.42 -6.74
N ASN A 37 -16.35 -51.70 -6.81
CA ASN A 37 -16.04 -50.40 -6.21
C ASN A 37 -15.85 -50.34 -4.70
N ILE A 38 -14.62 -50.68 -4.30
CA ILE A 38 -13.81 -49.78 -3.48
C ILE A 38 -13.99 -48.38 -4.07
N SER A 39 -14.86 -47.56 -3.47
CA SER A 39 -14.72 -46.13 -3.61
C SER A 39 -13.36 -45.80 -3.02
N GLU A 40 -12.46 -45.30 -3.85
CA GLU A 40 -11.36 -44.45 -3.41
C GLU A 40 -11.99 -43.34 -2.58
N ASP A 41 -12.01 -43.56 -1.27
CA ASP A 41 -12.08 -42.50 -0.30
C ASP A 41 -10.67 -41.91 -0.33
N THR A 42 -10.43 -41.06 -1.32
CA THR A 42 -9.27 -40.19 -1.32
C THR A 42 -9.46 -39.33 -0.10
N ASP A 43 -8.73 -39.66 0.98
CA ASP A 43 -8.51 -38.79 2.12
C ASP A 43 -8.14 -37.41 1.57
N LYS A 44 -9.15 -36.54 1.42
CA LYS A 44 -8.94 -35.12 1.21
C LYS A 44 -8.42 -34.64 2.55
N GLU A 45 -7.09 -34.63 2.65
CA GLU A 45 -6.37 -33.94 3.71
C GLU A 45 -6.97 -32.54 3.79
N VAL A 46 -7.73 -32.29 4.86
CA VAL A 46 -8.40 -31.01 5.06
C VAL A 46 -7.27 -30.00 5.24
N ALA A 47 -7.11 -29.11 4.25
CA ALA A 47 -6.10 -28.07 4.29
C ALA A 47 -6.29 -27.28 5.59
N THR A 48 -5.23 -27.21 6.40
CA THR A 48 -5.22 -26.36 7.59
C THR A 48 -5.44 -24.92 7.17
N GLU A 49 -6.31 -24.19 7.87
CA GLU A 49 -6.61 -22.80 7.54
C GLU A 49 -5.34 -21.93 7.53
N LEU A 50 -5.24 -21.05 6.54
CA LEU A 50 -4.13 -20.11 6.43
C LEU A 50 -4.34 -18.97 7.44
N THR A 51 -3.37 -18.79 8.33
CA THR A 51 -3.35 -17.69 9.29
C THR A 51 -2.64 -16.46 8.71
N LYS A 52 -2.89 -15.28 9.30
CA LYS A 52 -2.21 -14.03 8.93
C LYS A 52 -0.70 -14.14 9.12
N GLU A 53 -0.29 -14.73 10.22
CA GLU A 53 1.12 -14.97 10.55
C GLU A 53 1.78 -15.89 9.51
N GLN A 54 1.10 -16.97 9.10
CA GLN A 54 1.61 -17.85 8.04
C GLN A 54 1.72 -17.12 6.70
N ALA A 55 0.74 -16.27 6.33
CA ALA A 55 0.79 -15.50 5.09
C ALA A 55 2.02 -14.56 5.04
N VAL A 56 2.31 -13.89 6.16
CA VAL A 56 3.51 -13.05 6.32
C VAL A 56 4.80 -13.87 6.22
N GLU A 57 4.88 -15.02 6.89
CA GLU A 57 6.07 -15.87 6.84
C GLU A 57 6.33 -16.47 5.44
N ILE A 58 5.27 -16.82 4.70
CA ILE A 58 5.39 -17.25 3.30
C ILE A 58 5.97 -16.12 2.43
N GLU A 59 5.50 -14.87 2.62
CA GLU A 59 6.01 -13.71 1.87
C GLU A 59 7.48 -13.42 2.19
N LYS A 60 7.86 -13.48 3.48
CA LYS A 60 9.26 -13.34 3.92
C LYS A 60 10.16 -14.37 3.27
N GLU A 61 9.76 -15.64 3.31
CA GLU A 61 10.54 -16.72 2.70
C GLU A 61 10.61 -16.57 1.17
N PHE A 62 9.52 -16.15 0.52
CA PHE A 62 9.52 -15.83 -0.91
C PHE A 62 10.54 -14.73 -1.24
N PHE A 63 10.53 -13.61 -0.52
CA PHE A 63 11.47 -12.53 -0.78
C PHE A 63 12.90 -12.86 -0.45
N LYS A 64 13.12 -13.58 0.65
CA LYS A 64 14.44 -14.10 0.97
C LYS A 64 14.99 -14.95 -0.18
N ARG A 65 14.19 -15.87 -0.73
CA ARG A 65 14.63 -16.74 -1.83
C ARG A 65 14.91 -16.01 -3.14
N VAL A 66 14.24 -14.89 -3.38
CA VAL A 66 14.33 -14.16 -4.67
C VAL A 66 15.17 -12.88 -4.60
N LEU A 67 15.54 -12.38 -3.42
CA LEU A 67 16.30 -11.13 -3.25
C LEU A 67 17.52 -11.29 -2.34
N ASP A 68 17.47 -12.14 -1.32
CA ASP A 68 18.57 -12.34 -0.35
C ASP A 68 19.53 -13.43 -0.86
N LEU A 69 20.16 -13.14 -2.00
CA LEU A 69 21.16 -13.99 -2.66
C LEU A 69 22.56 -13.39 -2.50
N GLU A 70 23.56 -14.23 -2.25
CA GLU A 70 24.95 -13.81 -2.20
C GLU A 70 25.39 -13.31 -3.59
N MET A 71 25.95 -12.10 -3.63
CA MET A 71 26.37 -11.46 -4.87
C MET A 71 27.74 -10.78 -4.74
N ASN A 72 28.43 -10.65 -5.86
CA ASN A 72 29.60 -9.78 -5.96
C ASN A 72 29.14 -8.32 -6.14
N GLU A 73 29.46 -7.45 -5.18
CA GLU A 73 29.02 -6.05 -5.17
C GLU A 73 29.58 -5.20 -6.32
N ASP A 74 30.74 -5.56 -6.88
CA ASP A 74 31.37 -4.81 -7.98
C ASP A 74 30.78 -5.18 -9.35
N THR A 75 30.42 -6.46 -9.54
CA THR A 75 30.00 -6.99 -10.85
C THR A 75 28.51 -7.31 -10.92
N TYR A 76 27.80 -7.27 -9.79
CA TYR A 76 26.41 -7.73 -9.62
C TYR A 76 26.19 -9.20 -9.98
N GLU A 77 27.26 -10.01 -10.03
CA GLU A 77 27.19 -11.45 -10.30
C GLU A 77 26.64 -12.21 -9.08
N ILE A 78 25.62 -13.04 -9.29
CA ILE A 78 25.08 -13.93 -8.25
C ILE A 78 26.01 -15.14 -8.05
N ILE A 79 26.32 -15.42 -6.78
CA ILE A 79 27.21 -16.50 -6.35
C ILE A 79 26.42 -17.80 -6.11
N ASP A 80 25.23 -17.69 -5.51
CA ASP A 80 24.41 -18.85 -5.12
C ASP A 80 23.87 -19.66 -6.30
N PHE A 81 23.66 -19.01 -7.44
CA PHE A 81 23.03 -19.58 -8.63
C PHE A 81 23.76 -19.18 -9.90
N HIS A 82 23.80 -20.07 -10.89
CA HIS A 82 24.50 -19.83 -12.15
C HIS A 82 23.58 -19.65 -13.36
N ASN A 83 22.31 -20.05 -13.26
CA ASN A 83 21.32 -19.91 -14.33
C ASN A 83 19.92 -19.67 -13.77
N LYS A 84 19.04 -19.08 -14.59
CA LYS A 84 17.68 -18.71 -14.16
C LYS A 84 16.83 -19.92 -13.78
N GLU A 85 16.96 -21.04 -14.46
CA GLU A 85 16.11 -22.21 -14.23
C GLU A 85 16.28 -22.77 -12.81
N ASP A 86 17.51 -22.84 -12.30
CA ASP A 86 17.78 -23.31 -10.95
C ASP A 86 17.19 -22.36 -9.90
N LEU A 87 17.35 -21.05 -10.09
CA LEU A 87 16.77 -20.04 -9.21
C LEU A 87 15.23 -20.06 -9.25
N ILE A 88 14.63 -20.23 -10.44
CA ILE A 88 13.18 -20.37 -10.60
C ILE A 88 12.67 -21.58 -9.84
N ASN A 89 13.34 -22.74 -9.94
CA ASN A 89 12.94 -23.95 -9.24
C ASN A 89 13.07 -23.79 -7.72
N TYR A 90 14.10 -23.09 -7.24
CA TYR A 90 14.27 -22.77 -5.82
C TYR A 90 13.16 -21.85 -5.27
N VAL A 91 12.79 -20.81 -6.02
CA VAL A 91 11.68 -19.90 -5.64
C VAL A 91 10.32 -20.61 -5.73
N ALA A 92 10.14 -21.53 -6.68
CA ALA A 92 8.91 -22.30 -6.88
C ALA A 92 8.58 -23.30 -5.74
N GLU A 93 9.48 -23.48 -4.76
CA GLU A 93 9.15 -24.24 -3.55
C GLU A 93 8.14 -23.50 -2.66
N VAL A 94 8.08 -22.16 -2.72
CA VAL A 94 7.19 -21.31 -1.89
C VAL A 94 6.18 -20.50 -2.73
N ALA A 95 6.28 -20.56 -4.06
CA ALA A 95 5.40 -19.87 -4.98
C ALA A 95 5.04 -20.74 -6.19
N ASP A 96 4.01 -20.36 -6.94
CA ASP A 96 3.72 -20.95 -8.24
C ASP A 96 4.91 -20.75 -9.20
N LYS A 97 5.19 -21.77 -10.01
CA LYS A 97 6.36 -21.75 -10.92
C LYS A 97 6.28 -20.59 -11.92
N LYS A 98 5.08 -20.18 -12.35
CA LYS A 98 4.93 -19.05 -13.26
C LYS A 98 5.28 -17.73 -12.58
N LEU A 99 4.84 -17.55 -11.33
CA LEU A 99 5.19 -16.38 -10.54
C LEU A 99 6.71 -16.30 -10.29
N ALA A 100 7.33 -17.43 -9.93
CA ALA A 100 8.77 -17.53 -9.76
C ALA A 100 9.52 -17.14 -11.05
N GLU A 101 9.07 -17.65 -12.20
CA GLU A 101 9.62 -17.29 -13.51
C GLU A 101 9.54 -15.78 -13.78
N ASP A 102 8.38 -15.16 -13.53
CA ASP A 102 8.17 -13.74 -13.81
C ASP A 102 9.08 -12.86 -12.93
N PHE A 103 9.21 -13.18 -11.63
CA PHE A 103 10.09 -12.46 -10.73
C PHE A 103 11.56 -12.59 -11.11
N VAL A 104 12.04 -13.83 -11.29
CA VAL A 104 13.44 -14.09 -11.64
C VAL A 104 13.80 -13.44 -12.97
N ASN A 105 12.90 -13.47 -13.96
CA ASN A 105 13.14 -12.81 -15.24
C ASN A 105 13.19 -11.29 -15.14
N SER A 106 12.45 -10.70 -14.20
CA SER A 106 12.37 -9.25 -14.02
C SER A 106 13.52 -8.65 -13.19
N LEU A 107 14.19 -9.48 -12.38
CA LEU A 107 15.23 -9.08 -11.44
C LEU A 107 16.64 -9.51 -11.87
N TYR A 108 16.74 -10.54 -12.71
CA TYR A 108 18.03 -11.11 -13.09
C TYR A 108 18.20 -11.20 -14.60
N GLU A 109 19.43 -11.03 -15.04
CA GLU A 109 19.85 -11.24 -16.41
C GLU A 109 20.86 -12.41 -16.47
N GLU A 110 20.70 -13.30 -17.44
CA GLU A 110 21.64 -14.39 -17.67
C GLU A 110 22.56 -14.07 -18.85
N LYS A 111 23.86 -14.05 -18.61
CA LYS A 111 24.89 -13.76 -19.62
C LYS A 111 26.04 -14.73 -19.47
N ASN A 112 26.40 -15.42 -20.57
CA ASN A 112 27.54 -16.35 -20.61
C ASN A 112 27.49 -17.45 -19.52
N GLY A 113 26.28 -17.93 -19.16
CA GLY A 113 26.11 -18.95 -18.13
C GLY A 113 26.33 -18.45 -16.70
N LYS A 114 26.14 -17.14 -16.47
CA LYS A 114 26.19 -16.49 -15.17
C LYS A 114 24.94 -15.62 -14.99
N LEU A 115 24.52 -15.46 -13.74
CA LEU A 115 23.40 -14.59 -13.36
C LEU A 115 23.90 -13.26 -12.82
N TYR A 116 23.20 -12.19 -13.20
CA TYR A 116 23.48 -10.84 -12.76
C TYR A 116 22.21 -10.16 -12.29
N VAL A 117 22.29 -9.37 -11.22
CA VAL A 117 21.18 -8.51 -10.77
C VAL A 117 20.96 -7.39 -11.80
N ILE A 118 19.70 -7.13 -12.14
CA ILE A 118 19.28 -5.94 -12.88
C ILE A 118 18.99 -4.84 -11.85
N PRO A 119 19.76 -3.73 -11.81
CA PRO A 119 19.51 -2.65 -10.86
C PRO A 119 18.14 -2.02 -11.10
N ARG A 120 17.22 -2.15 -10.14
CA ARG A 120 15.87 -1.58 -10.17
C ARG A 120 15.31 -1.43 -8.75
N GLY A 121 14.24 -0.65 -8.62
CA GLY A 121 13.43 -0.67 -7.41
C GLY A 121 12.83 -2.06 -7.17
N GLY A 122 12.77 -2.45 -5.90
CA GLY A 122 12.23 -3.75 -5.49
C GLY A 122 10.73 -3.89 -5.81
N PRO A 123 10.14 -5.07 -5.60
CA PRO A 123 8.70 -5.28 -5.56
C PRO A 123 8.08 -4.72 -4.25
N ALA A 124 6.79 -4.38 -4.24
CA ALA A 124 6.08 -4.07 -2.99
C ALA A 124 6.06 -5.29 -2.05
N ALA A 125 6.16 -5.10 -0.73
CA ALA A 125 6.11 -6.19 0.24
C ALA A 125 4.97 -5.96 1.24
N ILE A 126 4.57 -7.01 1.96
CA ILE A 126 3.62 -6.85 3.07
C ILE A 126 4.26 -5.96 4.14
N VAL A 127 3.53 -4.94 4.58
CA VAL A 127 3.93 -4.09 5.71
C VAL A 127 3.33 -4.68 6.98
N GLU A 128 4.17 -5.34 7.80
CA GLU A 128 3.72 -6.11 8.98
C GLU A 128 2.99 -5.28 10.03
N ASP A 129 3.43 -4.03 10.22
CA ASP A 129 2.86 -3.12 11.22
C ASP A 129 1.57 -2.41 10.74
N ALA A 130 1.15 -2.67 9.50
CA ALA A 130 -0.03 -2.09 8.90
C ALA A 130 -1.16 -3.11 8.73
N PRO A 131 -2.44 -2.69 8.78
CA PRO A 131 -3.55 -3.60 8.66
C PRO A 131 -3.67 -4.19 7.25
N PHE A 132 -3.89 -5.49 7.17
CA PHE A 132 -4.27 -6.18 5.94
C PHE A 132 -5.45 -7.12 6.18
N GLU A 133 -6.19 -7.38 5.10
CA GLU A 133 -7.26 -8.37 5.07
C GLU A 133 -6.74 -9.72 4.58
N LEU A 134 -7.25 -10.80 5.16
CA LEU A 134 -6.99 -12.16 4.70
C LEU A 134 -8.34 -12.86 4.52
N ASN A 135 -8.73 -13.04 3.26
CA ASN A 135 -10.04 -13.50 2.85
C ASN A 135 -9.96 -14.95 2.37
N LYS A 136 -10.73 -15.85 2.98
CA LYS A 136 -10.85 -17.24 2.52
C LYS A 136 -11.75 -17.28 1.29
N LEU A 137 -11.19 -17.65 0.13
CA LEU A 137 -11.97 -17.80 -1.11
C LEU A 137 -12.61 -19.18 -1.20
N ASP A 138 -11.84 -20.23 -0.85
CA ASP A 138 -12.32 -21.61 -0.72
C ASP A 138 -11.46 -22.41 0.30
N GLU A 139 -11.62 -23.73 0.36
CA GLU A 139 -10.86 -24.60 1.28
C GLU A 139 -9.35 -24.60 1.01
N TYR A 140 -8.93 -24.29 -0.21
CA TYR A 140 -7.55 -24.40 -0.70
C TYR A 140 -7.00 -23.07 -1.23
N THR A 141 -7.74 -21.96 -1.10
CA THR A 141 -7.37 -20.66 -1.68
C THR A 141 -7.74 -19.51 -0.75
N TYR A 142 -6.78 -18.60 -0.53
CA TYR A 142 -6.95 -17.36 0.23
C TYR A 142 -6.44 -16.17 -0.57
N GLU A 143 -6.98 -15.00 -0.30
CA GLU A 143 -6.56 -13.72 -0.87
C GLU A 143 -6.19 -12.76 0.27
N LEU A 144 -4.97 -12.25 0.23
CA LEU A 144 -4.52 -11.13 1.06
C LEU A 144 -4.66 -9.84 0.27
N ILE A 145 -5.26 -8.84 0.90
CA ILE A 145 -5.35 -7.48 0.36
C ILE A 145 -4.71 -6.52 1.37
N GLN A 146 -3.74 -5.74 0.89
CA GLN A 146 -3.15 -4.64 1.64
C GLN A 146 -3.12 -3.39 0.76
N GLU A 147 -3.53 -2.26 1.31
CA GLU A 147 -3.48 -0.97 0.64
C GLU A 147 -2.45 -0.11 1.34
N GLU A 148 -1.46 0.37 0.59
CA GLU A 148 -0.32 1.13 1.13
C GLU A 148 0.03 2.28 0.18
N GLU A 149 0.86 3.19 0.67
CA GLU A 149 1.44 4.27 -0.13
C GLU A 149 2.93 4.38 0.18
N ASP A 150 3.76 4.47 -0.86
CA ASP A 150 5.19 4.77 -0.70
C ASP A 150 5.68 5.77 -1.75
N MET A 151 6.82 6.41 -1.48
CA MET A 151 7.38 7.46 -2.34
C MET A 151 7.72 7.01 -3.77
N LEU A 152 7.98 5.72 -4.00
CA LEU A 152 8.34 5.17 -5.30
C LEU A 152 7.10 4.80 -6.14
N ARG A 153 6.04 4.31 -5.48
CA ARG A 153 4.86 3.73 -6.14
C ARG A 153 3.61 4.61 -6.08
N GLY A 154 3.56 5.56 -5.16
CA GLY A 154 2.33 6.24 -4.76
C GLY A 154 1.38 5.26 -4.04
N PRO A 155 0.08 5.57 -3.95
CA PRO A 155 -0.90 4.65 -3.37
C PRO A 155 -1.09 3.43 -4.29
N TYR A 156 -1.08 2.25 -3.69
CA TYR A 156 -1.26 0.99 -4.39
C TYR A 156 -2.10 0.01 -3.58
N LYS A 157 -2.67 -0.95 -4.30
CA LYS A 157 -3.29 -2.14 -3.71
C LYS A 157 -2.39 -3.33 -4.04
N LEU A 158 -1.90 -3.98 -3.00
CA LEU A 158 -1.24 -5.27 -3.07
C LEU A 158 -2.29 -6.35 -2.87
N THR A 159 -2.42 -7.23 -3.85
CA THR A 159 -3.25 -8.44 -3.76
C THR A 159 -2.35 -9.65 -3.91
N ILE A 160 -2.40 -10.58 -2.95
CA ILE A 160 -1.63 -11.82 -2.96
C ILE A 160 -2.60 -12.99 -2.82
N GLU A 161 -2.60 -13.89 -3.80
CA GLU A 161 -3.38 -15.11 -3.74
C GLU A 161 -2.49 -16.25 -3.25
N TYR A 162 -2.93 -16.94 -2.20
CA TYR A 162 -2.30 -18.14 -1.67
C TYR A 162 -3.10 -19.36 -2.07
N LYS A 163 -2.41 -20.43 -2.44
CA LYS A 163 -3.03 -21.71 -2.78
C LYS A 163 -2.34 -22.86 -2.06
N TYR A 164 -3.14 -23.77 -1.53
CA TYR A 164 -2.65 -24.98 -0.90
C TYR A 164 -2.34 -26.01 -1.99
N LEU A 165 -1.05 -26.26 -2.21
CA LEU A 165 -0.52 -27.16 -3.23
C LEU A 165 0.64 -27.95 -2.63
N ASP A 166 0.78 -29.22 -2.99
CA ASP A 166 1.89 -30.07 -2.52
C ASP A 166 2.01 -30.11 -0.98
N ASN A 167 0.88 -30.18 -0.29
CA ASN A 167 0.76 -30.20 1.17
C ASN A 167 1.31 -28.94 1.89
N THR A 168 1.42 -27.81 1.20
CA THR A 168 1.79 -26.53 1.81
C THR A 168 1.06 -25.35 1.15
N TRP A 169 0.94 -24.24 1.87
CA TRP A 169 0.51 -22.97 1.29
C TRP A 169 1.66 -22.35 0.50
N LYS A 170 1.36 -21.89 -0.71
CA LYS A 170 2.29 -21.18 -1.61
C LYS A 170 1.65 -19.92 -2.15
N ILE A 171 2.45 -18.94 -2.55
CA ILE A 171 1.97 -17.78 -3.29
C ILE A 171 1.61 -18.23 -4.71
N ASN A 172 0.33 -18.24 -5.04
CA ASN A 172 -0.13 -18.59 -6.38
C ASN A 172 0.02 -17.43 -7.36
N SER A 173 -0.37 -16.24 -6.93
CA SER A 173 -0.20 -15.02 -7.73
C SER A 173 -0.11 -13.79 -6.84
N ARG A 174 0.39 -12.70 -7.42
CA ARG A 174 0.43 -11.40 -6.76
C ARG A 174 0.30 -10.29 -7.77
N LYS A 175 -0.39 -9.24 -7.37
CA LYS A 175 -0.66 -8.09 -8.21
C LYS A 175 -0.46 -6.82 -7.40
N GLU A 176 0.34 -5.94 -7.96
CA GLU A 176 0.41 -4.54 -7.55
C GLU A 176 -0.45 -3.75 -8.52
N GLU A 177 -1.45 -3.08 -8.01
CA GLU A 177 -2.28 -2.16 -8.77
C GLU A 177 -2.00 -0.77 -8.26
N GLN A 178 -1.42 0.08 -9.12
CA GLN A 178 -1.45 1.51 -8.85
C GLN A 178 -2.89 1.90 -8.62
N ARG A 179 -3.14 2.41 -7.43
CA ARG A 179 -4.40 3.07 -7.18
C ARG A 179 -4.21 4.46 -7.72
N ILE A 180 -4.90 4.75 -8.81
CA ILE A 180 -5.43 6.09 -8.92
C ILE A 180 -6.35 6.19 -7.71
N VAL A 181 -5.99 7.00 -6.72
CA VAL A 181 -7.01 7.54 -5.83
C VAL A 181 -7.87 8.41 -6.74
N GLU A 182 -8.77 7.77 -7.48
CA GLU A 182 -10.00 8.43 -7.84
C GLU A 182 -10.60 8.80 -6.48
N GLU A 183 -10.86 10.08 -6.27
CA GLU A 183 -11.52 10.63 -5.10
C GLU A 183 -12.91 10.01 -4.94
N ASN A 184 -13.02 8.70 -4.63
CA ASN A 184 -14.25 7.92 -4.72
C ASN A 184 -14.18 6.72 -3.75
N ASN A 185 -14.12 7.02 -2.46
CA ASN A 185 -14.94 6.30 -1.47
C ASN A 185 -15.30 7.31 -0.38
N ILE A 186 -15.94 8.33 -0.90
CA ILE A 186 -16.46 9.46 -0.19
C ILE A 186 -17.93 9.12 0.02
N ASP A 187 -18.32 8.98 1.28
CA ASP A 187 -19.71 9.13 1.72
C ASP A 187 -20.36 10.26 0.87
N GLU A 188 -21.59 10.16 0.33
CA GLU A 188 -22.14 11.22 -0.54
C GLU A 188 -22.11 12.63 0.12
N ASN A 189 -21.89 12.68 1.44
CA ASN A 189 -21.65 13.87 2.25
C ASN A 189 -20.19 14.42 2.25
N SER A 190 -19.19 13.64 1.83
CA SER A 190 -17.78 14.01 1.78
C SER A 190 -17.34 14.55 0.40
N GLU A 191 -18.13 14.40 -0.68
CA GLU A 191 -17.70 14.82 -2.05
C GLU A 191 -17.92 16.31 -2.20
N ALA A 192 -19.08 16.75 -1.70
CA ALA A 192 -19.37 18.15 -1.46
C ALA A 192 -18.41 18.76 -0.44
N ALA A 193 -18.02 18.02 0.60
CA ALA A 193 -17.11 18.51 1.62
C ALA A 193 -15.67 18.65 1.12
N ASP A 194 -15.21 17.73 0.26
CA ASP A 194 -13.88 17.72 -0.36
C ASP A 194 -13.78 18.80 -1.45
N GLN A 195 -14.85 19.01 -2.21
CA GLN A 195 -14.92 20.15 -3.12
C GLN A 195 -15.01 21.49 -2.37
N GLU A 196 -15.79 21.55 -1.29
CA GLU A 196 -15.91 22.74 -0.44
C GLU A 196 -14.56 23.10 0.19
N ILE A 197 -13.85 22.13 0.78
CA ILE A 197 -12.54 22.39 1.40
C ILE A 197 -11.50 22.81 0.37
N LYS A 198 -11.48 22.22 -0.84
CA LYS A 198 -10.60 22.65 -1.93
C LYS A 198 -10.86 24.11 -2.31
N GLU A 199 -12.12 24.49 -2.51
CA GLU A 199 -12.48 25.85 -2.88
C GLU A 199 -12.16 26.86 -1.77
N ILE A 200 -12.42 26.51 -0.51
CA ILE A 200 -12.09 27.35 0.64
C ILE A 200 -10.57 27.49 0.76
N ALA A 201 -9.82 26.39 0.72
CA ALA A 201 -8.37 26.40 0.82
C ALA A 201 -7.74 27.22 -0.31
N GLN A 202 -8.19 27.08 -1.55
CA GLN A 202 -7.75 27.90 -2.69
C GLN A 202 -7.97 29.40 -2.44
N LYS A 203 -9.15 29.78 -1.92
CA LYS A 203 -9.44 31.20 -1.60
C LYS A 203 -8.57 31.70 -0.44
N VAL A 204 -8.33 30.87 0.57
CA VAL A 204 -7.50 31.21 1.73
C VAL A 204 -6.03 31.34 1.32
N ILE A 205 -5.45 30.37 0.61
CA ILE A 205 -4.04 30.46 0.18
C ILE A 205 -3.81 31.62 -0.80
N TYR A 206 -4.79 31.94 -1.64
CA TYR A 206 -4.74 33.13 -2.49
C TYR A 206 -4.76 34.42 -1.65
N ALA A 207 -5.64 34.52 -0.66
CA ALA A 207 -5.68 35.67 0.24
C ALA A 207 -4.37 35.81 1.05
N ILE A 208 -3.80 34.69 1.49
CA ILE A 208 -2.47 34.63 2.13
C ILE A 208 -1.42 35.19 1.17
N SER A 209 -1.32 34.68 -0.07
CA SER A 209 -0.25 35.07 -1.02
C SER A 209 -0.23 36.57 -1.35
N ILE A 210 -1.39 37.24 -1.32
CA ILE A 210 -1.51 38.69 -1.56
C ILE A 210 -1.56 39.52 -0.28
N LYS A 211 -1.35 38.92 0.91
CA LYS A 211 -1.41 39.58 2.23
C LYS A 211 -2.75 40.27 2.52
N ASP A 212 -3.87 39.67 2.12
CA ASP A 212 -5.22 40.21 2.38
C ASP A 212 -5.81 39.65 3.69
N GLY A 213 -5.43 40.26 4.81
CA GLY A 213 -5.92 39.88 6.14
C GLY A 213 -7.44 39.99 6.28
N LYS A 214 -8.10 40.88 5.53
CA LYS A 214 -9.57 41.01 5.56
C LYS A 214 -10.22 39.81 4.88
N ALA A 215 -9.71 39.40 3.72
CA ALA A 215 -10.19 38.20 3.05
C ALA A 215 -9.96 36.93 3.89
N ILE A 216 -8.78 36.79 4.53
CA ILE A 216 -8.49 35.66 5.44
C ILE A 216 -9.49 35.64 6.59
N SER A 217 -9.79 36.81 7.19
CA SER A 217 -10.69 36.91 8.34
C SER A 217 -12.09 36.35 8.09
N GLU A 218 -12.56 36.32 6.84
CA GLU A 218 -13.87 35.77 6.53
C GLU A 218 -13.94 34.24 6.69
N TYR A 219 -12.79 33.57 6.67
CA TYR A 219 -12.69 32.12 6.86
C TYR A 219 -12.29 31.73 8.28
N VAL A 220 -11.77 32.66 9.09
CA VAL A 220 -11.35 32.37 10.48
C VAL A 220 -12.52 31.90 11.34
N HIS A 221 -12.30 30.85 12.13
CA HIS A 221 -13.30 30.34 13.05
C HIS A 221 -13.71 31.43 14.07
N PRO A 222 -15.01 31.74 14.21
CA PRO A 222 -15.46 32.89 15.00
C PRO A 222 -15.17 32.75 16.50
N GLU A 223 -15.23 31.53 17.03
CA GLU A 223 -14.94 31.26 18.46
C GLU A 223 -13.48 30.88 18.72
N LYS A 224 -12.92 29.94 17.95
CA LYS A 224 -11.56 29.42 18.14
C LYS A 224 -10.45 30.35 17.63
N GLY A 225 -10.74 31.25 16.68
CA GLY A 225 -9.72 32.01 15.97
C GLY A 225 -8.87 31.12 15.05
N VAL A 226 -7.72 31.63 14.63
CA VAL A 226 -6.70 30.87 13.88
C VAL A 226 -5.39 30.84 14.66
N ARG A 227 -4.89 29.64 14.91
CA ARG A 227 -3.63 29.35 15.59
C ARG A 227 -2.48 29.33 14.60
N PHE A 228 -1.33 29.85 15.02
CA PHE A 228 -0.11 29.86 14.22
C PHE A 228 0.96 29.02 14.89
N THR A 229 1.41 27.99 14.20
CA THR A 229 2.44 27.07 14.69
C THR A 229 3.65 27.15 13.75
N PRO A 230 4.84 27.59 14.23
CA PRO A 230 6.02 27.78 13.38
C PRO A 230 6.65 26.48 12.87
N TYR A 231 6.26 25.35 13.46
CA TYR A 231 6.74 23.99 13.18
C TYR A 231 5.58 22.98 13.31
N THR A 232 5.83 21.68 13.17
CA THR A 232 4.74 20.66 13.10
C THR A 232 3.96 20.42 14.38
N HIS A 233 4.54 20.72 15.55
CA HIS A 233 3.92 20.39 16.82
C HIS A 233 3.03 21.54 17.32
N VAL A 234 1.72 21.32 17.32
CA VAL A 234 0.73 22.30 17.76
C VAL A 234 0.70 22.39 19.27
N SER A 235 0.86 23.61 19.82
CA SER A 235 0.74 23.88 21.24
C SER A 235 -0.53 24.67 21.54
N LEU A 236 -1.45 24.07 22.29
CA LEU A 236 -2.69 24.75 22.70
C LEU A 236 -2.44 25.92 23.67
N GLU A 237 -1.36 25.87 24.44
CA GLU A 237 -1.01 26.84 25.47
C GLU A 237 -0.12 27.97 24.95
N GLU A 238 0.87 27.66 24.12
CA GLU A 238 1.93 28.61 23.73
C GLU A 238 1.72 29.22 22.34
N ASP A 239 1.06 28.52 21.41
CA ASP A 239 0.89 29.05 20.06
C ASP A 239 0.01 30.30 20.07
N VAL A 240 0.40 31.26 19.25
CA VAL A 240 -0.33 32.52 19.11
C VAL A 240 -1.60 32.29 18.32
N VAL A 241 -2.72 32.81 18.83
CA VAL A 241 -4.03 32.74 18.19
C VAL A 241 -4.51 34.15 17.88
N PHE A 242 -4.99 34.36 16.65
CA PHE A 242 -5.67 35.59 16.26
C PHE A 242 -7.15 35.33 16.04
N SER A 243 -7.99 36.19 16.61
CA SER A 243 -9.43 36.19 16.32
C SER A 243 -9.72 36.67 14.90
N LYS A 244 -10.96 36.43 14.45
CA LYS A 244 -11.48 36.97 13.18
C LYS A 244 -11.27 38.49 13.07
N GLU A 245 -11.54 39.26 14.12
CA GLU A 245 -11.39 40.71 14.05
C GLU A 245 -9.92 41.16 14.01
N GLU A 246 -9.03 40.49 14.75
CA GLU A 246 -7.61 40.82 14.74
C GLU A 246 -6.95 40.48 13.38
N MET A 247 -7.42 39.42 12.72
CA MET A 247 -6.92 38.99 11.41
C MET A 247 -7.06 40.09 10.33
N LYS A 248 -8.12 40.91 10.41
CA LYS A 248 -8.36 42.01 9.45
C LYS A 248 -7.21 43.02 9.39
N THR A 249 -6.49 43.18 10.50
CA THR A 249 -5.36 44.11 10.64
C THR A 249 -4.03 43.38 10.88
N PHE A 250 -3.97 42.06 10.64
CA PHE A 250 -2.79 41.23 10.92
C PHE A 250 -1.51 41.81 10.29
N PHE A 251 -1.54 42.15 9.01
CA PHE A 251 -0.38 42.67 8.28
C PHE A 251 0.00 44.13 8.63
N GLU A 252 -0.89 44.86 9.28
CA GLU A 252 -0.66 46.24 9.73
C GLU A 252 -0.13 46.29 11.17
N ASN A 253 -0.37 45.23 11.94
CA ASN A 253 0.01 45.10 13.33
C ASN A 253 1.53 45.11 13.51
N GLN A 254 2.03 46.03 14.33
CA GLN A 254 3.46 46.23 14.63
C GLN A 254 3.87 45.66 15.99
N ASN A 255 2.97 44.99 16.71
CA ASN A 255 3.29 44.37 17.99
C ASN A 255 4.20 43.16 17.77
N LEU A 256 5.14 42.96 18.70
CA LEU A 256 5.97 41.77 18.74
C LEU A 256 5.28 40.68 19.55
N TYR A 257 5.23 39.48 18.98
CA TYR A 257 4.72 38.28 19.63
C TYR A 257 5.86 37.27 19.77
N LEU A 258 5.81 36.46 20.82
CA LEU A 258 6.63 35.26 20.93
C LEU A 258 5.87 34.13 20.23
N TRP A 259 6.37 33.70 19.07
CA TRP A 259 5.72 32.66 18.26
C TRP A 259 6.22 31.25 18.59
N GLY A 260 7.23 31.13 19.45
CA GLY A 260 7.91 29.89 19.78
C GLY A 260 9.42 30.09 19.84
N TYR A 261 10.17 29.02 19.59
CA TYR A 261 11.62 29.00 19.63
C TYR A 261 12.18 28.34 18.38
N TYR A 262 13.29 28.86 17.84
CA TYR A 262 13.93 28.28 16.66
C TYR A 262 14.46 26.88 16.97
N ASP A 263 14.18 25.93 16.08
CA ASP A 263 14.76 24.60 16.19
C ASP A 263 16.29 24.63 16.06
N GLY A 264 16.97 23.75 16.80
CA GLY A 264 18.43 23.69 16.92
C GLY A 264 19.06 24.76 17.84
N SER A 265 18.71 26.06 17.71
CA SER A 265 19.30 27.12 18.54
C SER A 265 18.57 27.37 19.86
N GLY A 266 17.25 27.14 19.89
CA GLY A 266 16.38 27.45 21.03
C GLY A 266 16.16 28.95 21.26
N GLU A 267 16.56 29.82 20.33
CA GLU A 267 16.33 31.27 20.45
C GLU A 267 14.85 31.64 20.25
N GLU A 268 14.38 32.69 20.92
CA GLU A 268 12.99 33.16 20.80
C GLU A 268 12.66 33.61 19.37
N ILE A 269 11.55 33.12 18.83
CA ILE A 269 10.93 33.64 17.60
C ILE A 269 10.07 34.85 17.99
N LYS A 270 10.72 36.00 18.20
CA LYS A 270 10.05 37.25 18.56
C LYS A 270 9.88 38.18 17.36
N LEU A 271 8.73 38.11 16.71
CA LEU A 271 8.48 38.75 15.41
C LEU A 271 7.16 39.54 15.40
N THR A 272 7.07 40.53 14.50
CA THR A 272 5.77 41.09 14.13
C THR A 272 5.00 40.10 13.27
N PRO A 273 3.66 40.18 13.19
CA PRO A 273 2.86 39.34 12.29
C PRO A 273 3.34 39.36 10.83
N LYS A 274 3.78 40.52 10.33
CA LYS A 274 4.32 40.64 8.98
C LYS A 274 5.65 39.90 8.81
N ASP A 275 6.57 40.04 9.76
CA ASP A 275 7.87 39.36 9.69
C ASP A 275 7.69 37.84 9.87
N TYR A 276 6.77 37.43 10.73
CA TYR A 276 6.38 36.02 10.90
C TYR A 276 5.79 35.47 9.61
N TYR A 277 4.92 36.22 8.93
CA TYR A 277 4.39 35.83 7.63
C TYR A 277 5.50 35.55 6.61
N GLU A 278 6.47 36.46 6.48
CA GLU A 278 7.54 36.33 5.49
C GLU A 278 8.45 35.15 5.80
N LYS A 279 8.58 34.79 7.08
CA LYS A 279 9.49 33.73 7.53
C LYS A 279 8.86 32.34 7.60
N PHE A 280 7.59 32.24 8.00
CA PHE A 280 6.94 30.96 8.31
C PHE A 280 5.62 30.74 7.55
N ILE A 281 4.82 31.78 7.25
CA ILE A 281 3.52 31.54 6.57
C ILE A 281 3.71 31.44 5.06
N TYR A 282 4.47 32.35 4.47
CA TYR A 282 4.70 32.41 3.02
C TYR A 282 6.19 32.52 2.73
N SER A 283 6.94 31.57 3.29
CA SER A 283 8.37 31.44 3.05
C SER A 283 8.68 31.05 1.60
N GLU A 284 7.70 30.49 0.88
CA GLU A 284 7.78 30.08 -0.52
C GLU A 284 6.45 30.32 -1.23
N ASP A 285 6.41 30.16 -2.55
CA ASP A 285 5.23 30.37 -3.38
C ASP A 285 4.20 29.23 -3.27
N PHE A 286 3.70 28.99 -2.06
CA PHE A 286 2.83 27.85 -1.71
C PHE A 286 1.53 27.78 -2.54
N ILE A 287 1.03 28.89 -3.07
CA ILE A 287 -0.12 28.85 -3.99
C ILE A 287 0.16 28.03 -5.26
N ASN A 288 1.43 27.95 -5.67
CA ASN A 288 1.90 27.20 -6.84
C ASN A 288 2.74 25.97 -6.43
N ALA A 289 2.52 25.43 -5.23
CA ALA A 289 3.19 24.22 -4.78
C ALA A 289 2.96 23.05 -5.78
N PRO A 290 4.00 22.27 -6.11
CA PRO A 290 3.89 21.16 -7.05
C PRO A 290 3.00 20.04 -6.53
N GLU A 291 2.90 19.91 -5.21
CA GLU A 291 2.12 18.88 -4.54
C GLU A 291 1.18 19.53 -3.51
N ILE A 292 -0.10 19.11 -3.55
CA ILE A 292 -1.12 19.55 -2.61
C ILE A 292 -1.81 18.33 -2.02
N GLY A 293 -1.76 18.20 -0.70
CA GLY A 293 -2.44 17.14 0.05
C GLY A 293 -3.76 17.66 0.60
N TYR A 294 -4.86 16.94 0.36
CA TYR A 294 -6.15 17.21 0.99
C TYR A 294 -6.44 16.09 1.97
N ASN A 295 -6.64 16.47 3.23
CA ASN A 295 -6.82 15.58 4.38
C ASN A 295 -5.76 14.47 4.49
N LYS A 296 -4.54 14.75 4.03
CA LYS A 296 -3.37 13.87 4.11
C LYS A 296 -2.11 14.71 4.33
N VAL A 297 -1.16 14.15 5.04
CA VAL A 297 0.16 14.75 5.25
C VAL A 297 1.12 14.18 4.20
N LEU A 298 1.76 15.08 3.44
CA LEU A 298 2.75 14.80 2.43
C LEU A 298 4.19 14.92 2.96
N SER A 299 4.43 15.78 3.94
CA SER A 299 5.78 16.01 4.50
C SER A 299 6.04 15.13 5.72
N PHE A 300 7.21 14.48 5.77
CA PHE A 300 7.71 13.75 6.93
C PHE A 300 8.96 14.44 7.48
N GLY A 301 8.90 14.88 8.73
CA GLY A 301 10.01 15.51 9.45
C GLY A 301 10.32 14.80 10.77
N ASN A 302 11.33 15.30 11.49
CA ASN A 302 11.79 14.70 12.76
C ASN A 302 10.91 15.05 13.97
N MET A 303 9.98 16.01 13.83
CA MET A 303 9.12 16.49 14.93
C MET A 303 7.77 15.77 14.95
N LEU A 304 7.33 15.39 16.16
CA LEU A 304 6.04 14.75 16.45
C LEU A 304 4.86 15.61 15.97
N GLU A 305 4.15 15.11 14.98
CA GLU A 305 2.93 15.72 14.46
C GLU A 305 1.71 15.34 15.31
N ASN A 306 0.88 16.31 15.68
CA ASN A 306 -0.27 16.11 16.55
C ASN A 306 -1.55 16.81 16.06
N GLN A 307 -1.57 17.36 14.84
CA GLN A 307 -2.71 18.13 14.35
C GLN A 307 -4.04 17.34 14.34
N PHE A 308 -3.99 16.04 14.03
CA PHE A 308 -5.18 15.17 14.03
C PHE A 308 -5.63 14.76 15.45
N GLU A 309 -4.80 15.01 16.46
CA GLU A 309 -5.15 14.78 17.88
C GLU A 309 -5.65 16.06 18.56
N VAL A 310 -5.15 17.23 18.12
CA VAL A 310 -5.40 18.52 18.75
C VAL A 310 -6.67 19.21 18.23
N TYR A 311 -6.91 19.12 16.92
CA TYR A 311 -8.09 19.72 16.29
C TYR A 311 -9.24 18.70 16.23
N ASP A 312 -10.47 19.20 16.23
CA ASP A 312 -11.70 18.40 16.29
C ASP A 312 -12.22 18.09 14.87
N ASP A 313 -12.09 16.83 14.44
CA ASP A 313 -12.40 16.36 13.08
C ASP A 313 -11.82 17.29 11.99
N PRO A 314 -10.49 17.54 11.99
CA PRO A 314 -9.90 18.54 11.14
C PRO A 314 -9.82 18.08 9.67
N MET A 315 -10.06 19.02 8.77
CA MET A 315 -9.61 18.92 7.39
C MET A 315 -8.30 19.68 7.22
N VAL A 316 -7.24 18.98 6.83
CA VAL A 316 -5.91 19.57 6.63
C VAL A 316 -5.61 19.69 5.15
N VAL A 317 -5.21 20.88 4.69
CA VAL A 317 -4.71 21.08 3.32
C VAL A 317 -3.25 21.47 3.38
N GLU A 318 -2.39 20.63 2.81
CA GLU A 318 -0.94 20.83 2.80
C GLU A 318 -0.45 21.25 1.41
N TYR A 319 0.31 22.34 1.36
CA TYR A 319 1.02 22.81 0.17
C TYR A 319 2.50 22.45 0.33
N TYR A 320 3.00 21.52 -0.49
CA TYR A 320 4.30 20.88 -0.28
C TYR A 320 5.27 21.14 -1.44
N PHE A 321 6.49 21.52 -1.10
CA PHE A 321 7.64 21.52 -1.98
C PHE A 321 8.63 20.43 -1.54
N PRO A 322 8.88 19.39 -2.35
CA PRO A 322 9.74 18.25 -1.98
C PRO A 322 11.23 18.58 -1.89
N GLY A 323 11.63 19.77 -2.33
CA GLY A 323 13.02 20.25 -2.30
C GLY A 323 13.27 21.21 -3.47
N PHE A 324 14.33 22.02 -3.37
CA PHE A 324 14.63 23.08 -4.34
C PHE A 324 15.99 22.86 -5.01
N ASN A 325 17.02 22.54 -4.24
CA ASN A 325 18.37 22.25 -4.73
C ASN A 325 18.70 20.76 -4.57
N PRO A 326 18.98 20.04 -5.67
CA PRO A 326 19.38 18.63 -5.64
C PRO A 326 20.59 18.31 -4.73
N GLU A 327 21.49 19.27 -4.49
CA GLU A 327 22.66 19.09 -3.61
C GLU A 327 22.27 18.88 -2.13
N TYR A 328 21.06 19.28 -1.74
CA TYR A 328 20.55 19.03 -0.39
C TYR A 328 19.81 17.70 -0.28
N GLU A 329 19.75 16.89 -1.34
CA GLU A 329 19.12 15.55 -1.36
C GLU A 329 17.69 15.55 -0.77
N GLY A 330 16.94 16.62 -0.99
CA GLY A 330 15.58 16.79 -0.47
C GLY A 330 15.50 17.36 0.95
N MET A 331 16.62 17.59 1.66
CA MET A 331 16.64 18.20 3.00
C MET A 331 16.34 19.71 3.01
N ASP A 332 15.90 20.28 1.89
CA ASP A 332 15.44 21.66 1.79
C ASP A 332 13.94 21.77 1.50
N TRP A 333 13.19 20.68 1.68
CA TRP A 333 11.74 20.67 1.53
C TRP A 333 11.06 21.65 2.50
N LYS A 334 9.91 22.18 2.07
CA LYS A 334 9.06 23.09 2.85
C LYS A 334 7.60 22.77 2.64
N SER A 335 6.79 22.98 3.67
CA SER A 335 5.35 22.83 3.56
C SER A 335 4.59 23.84 4.40
N LEU A 336 3.37 24.15 3.96
CA LEU A 336 2.41 24.95 4.69
C LEU A 336 1.11 24.17 4.80
N ARG A 337 0.61 23.97 6.03
CA ARG A 337 -0.66 23.30 6.27
C ARG A 337 -1.70 24.31 6.76
N LEU A 338 -2.85 24.30 6.11
CA LEU A 338 -4.04 25.01 6.54
C LEU A 338 -5.00 24.01 7.18
N VAL A 339 -5.41 24.28 8.42
CA VAL A 339 -6.29 23.39 9.19
C VAL A 339 -7.66 24.01 9.31
N PHE A 340 -8.69 23.22 9.01
CA PHE A 340 -10.08 23.66 9.02
C PHE A 340 -10.95 22.73 9.86
N GLU A 341 -11.97 23.30 10.49
CA GLU A 341 -13.00 22.55 11.22
C GLU A 341 -14.39 23.03 10.80
N LYS A 342 -15.40 22.16 10.90
CA LYS A 342 -16.80 22.54 10.62
C LYS A 342 -17.36 23.41 11.73
N TYR A 343 -17.92 24.56 11.34
CA TYR A 343 -18.69 25.43 12.22
C TYR A 343 -19.97 25.89 11.52
N GLU A 344 -21.13 25.62 12.13
CA GLU A 344 -22.46 25.95 11.58
C GLU A 344 -22.68 25.47 10.12
N GLY A 345 -22.08 24.33 9.76
CA GLY A 345 -22.25 23.72 8.43
C GLY A 345 -21.32 24.23 7.33
N SER A 346 -20.26 24.99 7.67
CA SER A 346 -19.18 25.34 6.73
C SER A 346 -17.81 25.20 7.38
N TYR A 347 -16.77 24.94 6.57
CA TYR A 347 -15.40 24.90 7.08
C TYR A 347 -14.87 26.29 7.46
N ARG A 348 -14.16 26.34 8.59
CA ARG A 348 -13.49 27.53 9.11
C ARG A 348 -12.03 27.24 9.41
N LEU A 349 -11.16 28.19 9.06
CA LEU A 349 -9.74 28.14 9.31
C LEU A 349 -9.48 28.27 10.82
N VAL A 350 -8.80 27.28 11.37
CA VAL A 350 -8.43 27.20 12.81
C VAL A 350 -6.92 27.10 13.03
N GLY A 351 -6.15 26.73 12.01
CA GLY A 351 -4.70 26.59 12.12
C GLY A 351 -3.95 26.93 10.83
N ILE A 352 -2.77 27.53 10.99
CA ILE A 352 -1.75 27.68 9.96
C ILE A 352 -0.45 27.14 10.55
N ILE A 353 0.04 26.05 9.97
CA ILE A 353 1.20 25.30 10.47
C ILE A 353 2.27 25.32 9.39
N HIS A 354 3.45 25.83 9.74
CA HIS A 354 4.63 25.73 8.87
C HIS A 354 5.37 24.43 9.15
N ASN A 355 5.94 23.83 8.11
CA ASN A 355 6.85 22.72 8.25
C ASN A 355 8.02 22.86 7.31
N GLN A 356 9.18 22.38 7.74
CA GLN A 356 10.38 22.32 6.94
C GLN A 356 11.33 21.32 7.56
N TRP A 357 12.33 20.90 6.79
CA TRP A 357 13.45 20.19 7.38
C TRP A 357 14.17 21.07 8.41
N THR A 358 14.49 20.49 9.55
CA THR A 358 15.22 21.11 10.67
C THR A 358 16.31 20.16 11.20
N ILE A 359 17.29 20.72 11.93
CA ILE A 359 18.58 20.08 12.29
C ILE A 359 18.60 19.62 13.75
#